data_AF-B5W670-F1
#
_entry.id   AF-B5W670-F1
#
_cell.length_a   1.000
_cell.length_b   1.000
_cell.length_c   1.000
_cell.angle_alpha   90.00
_cell.angle_beta   90.00
_cell.angle_gamma   90.00
#
_symmetry.space_group_name_H-M   'P 1'
#
loop_
_entity.id
_entity.type
_entity.pdbx_description
1 polymer ?
#
loop_
_entity_poly.entity_id
_entity_poly.type
_entity_poly.pdbx_seq_one_letter_code
_entity_poly.pdbx_strand_id
1 'polypeptide(L)'
;MPGLLPFAVLAKTGDRQKLLEQVAAKIDAIADRRTQNNVAASTAILAGLVLEKVLIKRLLRQEIMQESVIYQDIWEEALEKGLQQGLEEGLQQGLQQGLQQGLQQGVTEGEKTLIFRLLNRRLGSLPERSSVKSISYHYPH
;
A
#
# COMPACT_ATOMS: atom_id res chain seq x y z
N MET A 1 -27.15 7.88 -28.82
CA MET A 1 -27.41 7.00 -27.66
C MET A 1 -26.08 6.71 -26.94
N PRO A 2 -25.79 7.40 -25.83
CA PRO A 2 -24.52 7.26 -25.10
C PRO A 2 -24.24 5.83 -24.57
N GLY A 3 -25.28 5.06 -24.25
CA GLY A 3 -25.15 3.73 -23.64
C GLY A 3 -24.51 2.64 -24.51
N LEU A 4 -24.33 2.88 -25.81
CA LEU A 4 -23.64 1.92 -26.71
C LEU A 4 -22.14 2.20 -26.86
N LEU A 5 -21.67 3.37 -26.42
CA LEU A 5 -20.26 3.76 -26.52
C LEU A 5 -19.30 2.77 -25.84
N PRO A 6 -19.63 2.20 -24.66
CA PRO A 6 -18.75 1.22 -24.02
C PRO A 6 -18.52 -0.04 -24.87
N PHE A 7 -19.52 -0.48 -25.64
CA PHE A 7 -19.39 -1.67 -26.48
C PHE A 7 -18.64 -1.40 -27.79
N ALA A 8 -18.60 -0.14 -28.25
CA ALA A 8 -17.95 0.22 -29.49
C ALA A 8 -16.46 -0.16 -29.48
N VAL A 9 -15.78 -0.05 -28.34
CA VAL A 9 -14.34 -0.38 -28.20
C VAL A 9 -14.04 -1.87 -28.44
N LEU A 10 -15.05 -2.74 -28.37
CA LEU A 10 -14.93 -4.18 -28.61
C LEU A 10 -15.13 -4.55 -30.10
N ALA A 11 -15.46 -3.59 -30.96
CA ALA A 11 -15.69 -3.85 -32.37
C ALA A 11 -14.43 -4.42 -33.06
N LYS A 12 -14.63 -5.32 -34.01
CA LYS A 12 -13.56 -5.80 -34.89
C LYS A 12 -13.18 -4.66 -35.85
N THR A 13 -12.06 -4.01 -35.58
CA THR A 13 -11.50 -2.92 -36.39
C THR A 13 -9.99 -3.12 -36.61
N GLY A 14 -9.48 -2.57 -37.72
CA GLY A 14 -8.04 -2.53 -38.01
C GLY A 14 -7.27 -1.53 -37.14
N ASP A 15 -7.96 -0.55 -36.55
CA ASP A 15 -7.36 0.46 -35.67
C ASP A 15 -8.25 0.73 -34.46
N ARG A 16 -7.94 0.06 -33.35
CA ARG A 16 -8.68 0.17 -32.07
C ARG A 16 -8.32 1.43 -31.30
N GLN A 17 -7.11 1.94 -31.45
CA GLN A 17 -6.69 3.18 -30.78
C GLN A 17 -7.51 4.35 -31.31
N LYS A 18 -7.57 4.51 -32.63
CA LYS A 18 -8.36 5.57 -33.25
C LYS A 18 -9.84 5.46 -32.92
N LEU A 19 -10.36 4.24 -32.78
CA LEU A 19 -11.73 4.02 -32.34
C LEU A 19 -11.93 4.48 -30.88
N LEU A 20 -11.01 4.16 -29.97
CA LEU A 20 -11.08 4.63 -28.59
C LEU A 20 -10.97 6.16 -28.49
N GLU A 21 -10.13 6.80 -29.31
CA GLU A 21 -10.04 8.27 -29.41
C GLU A 21 -11.40 8.89 -29.80
N GLN A 22 -12.08 8.32 -30.80
CA GLN A 22 -13.41 8.76 -31.22
C GLN A 22 -14.47 8.53 -30.15
N VAL A 23 -14.40 7.39 -29.45
CA VAL A 23 -15.31 7.08 -28.35
C VAL A 23 -15.10 8.06 -27.19
N ALA A 24 -13.86 8.33 -26.80
CA ALA A 24 -13.53 9.30 -25.77
C ALA A 24 -14.07 10.69 -26.10
N ALA A 25 -13.87 11.17 -27.34
CA ALA A 25 -14.42 12.47 -27.77
C ALA A 25 -15.95 12.51 -27.70
N LYS A 26 -16.64 11.40 -28.02
CA LYS A 26 -18.10 11.30 -27.88
C LYS A 26 -18.56 11.29 -26.43
N ILE A 27 -17.77 10.72 -25.52
CA ILE A 27 -18.02 10.71 -24.08
C ILE A 27 -17.86 12.13 -23.51
N ASP A 28 -16.81 12.84 -23.91
CA ASP A 28 -16.55 14.22 -23.49
C ASP A 28 -17.68 15.18 -23.91
N ALA A 29 -18.36 14.88 -25.03
CA ALA A 29 -19.50 15.65 -25.52
C ALA A 29 -20.84 15.37 -24.79
N ILE A 30 -20.89 14.44 -23.83
CA ILE A 30 -22.11 14.13 -23.06
C ILE A 30 -22.37 15.26 -22.05
N ALA A 31 -23.54 15.92 -22.17
CA ALA A 31 -23.91 17.04 -21.30
C ALA A 31 -24.25 16.62 -19.85
N ASP A 32 -24.92 15.48 -19.67
CA ASP A 32 -25.25 14.98 -18.33
C ASP A 32 -24.00 14.36 -17.69
N ARG A 33 -23.51 15.01 -16.63
CA ARG A 33 -22.28 14.62 -15.93
C ARG A 33 -22.36 13.19 -15.40
N ARG A 34 -23.50 12.78 -14.83
CA ARG A 34 -23.68 11.42 -14.30
C ARG A 34 -23.58 10.36 -15.40
N THR A 35 -24.22 10.60 -16.54
CA THR A 35 -24.12 9.72 -17.72
C THR A 35 -22.71 9.70 -18.27
N GLN A 36 -22.06 10.86 -18.40
CA GLN A 36 -20.68 10.95 -18.86
C GLN A 36 -19.74 10.08 -18.00
N ASN A 37 -19.84 10.21 -16.68
CA ASN A 37 -18.98 9.50 -15.72
C ASN A 37 -19.17 7.99 -15.81
N ASN A 38 -20.43 7.53 -15.84
CA ASN A 38 -20.75 6.11 -15.93
C ASN A 38 -20.36 5.49 -17.28
N VAL A 39 -20.55 6.23 -18.39
CA VAL A 39 -20.14 5.77 -19.71
C VAL A 39 -18.61 5.74 -19.82
N ALA A 40 -17.90 6.74 -19.27
CA ALA A 40 -16.44 6.74 -19.22
C ALA A 40 -15.90 5.52 -18.45
N ALA A 41 -16.43 5.26 -17.25
CA ALA A 41 -16.00 4.14 -16.40
C ALA A 41 -16.25 2.78 -17.06
N SER A 42 -17.47 2.53 -17.55
CA SER A 42 -17.79 1.29 -18.25
C SER A 42 -16.99 1.10 -19.55
N THR A 43 -16.73 2.18 -20.30
CA THR A 43 -15.88 2.14 -21.50
C THR A 43 -14.45 1.77 -21.13
N ALA A 44 -13.89 2.34 -20.06
CA ALA A 44 -12.53 2.01 -19.62
C ALA A 44 -12.40 0.54 -19.19
N ILE A 45 -13.41 0.00 -18.49
CA ILE A 45 -13.47 -1.42 -18.11
C ILE A 45 -13.47 -2.32 -19.35
N LEU A 46 -14.34 -2.04 -20.34
CA LEU A 46 -14.43 -2.85 -21.55
C LEU A 46 -13.19 -2.69 -22.45
N ALA A 47 -12.66 -1.48 -22.57
CA ALA A 47 -11.42 -1.24 -23.31
C ALA A 47 -10.25 -2.02 -22.71
N GLY A 48 -10.21 -2.19 -21.38
CA GLY A 48 -9.19 -2.97 -20.68
C GLY A 48 -9.12 -4.45 -21.09
N LEU A 49 -10.16 -4.98 -21.74
CA LEU A 49 -10.18 -6.35 -22.26
C LEU A 49 -9.39 -6.50 -23.57
N VAL A 50 -9.18 -5.41 -24.31
CA VAL A 50 -8.67 -5.44 -25.69
C VAL A 50 -7.56 -4.42 -25.98
N LEU A 51 -7.27 -3.51 -25.05
CA LEU A 51 -6.29 -2.43 -25.18
C LEU A 51 -5.42 -2.31 -23.92
N GLU A 52 -4.24 -1.74 -24.10
CA GLU A 52 -3.30 -1.51 -22.99
C GLU A 52 -3.77 -0.41 -22.04
N LYS A 53 -3.54 -0.64 -20.75
CA LYS A 53 -3.90 0.28 -19.66
C LYS A 53 -3.32 1.69 -19.86
N VAL A 54 -2.12 1.81 -20.40
CA VAL A 54 -1.46 3.11 -20.64
C VAL A 54 -2.24 3.94 -21.65
N LEU A 55 -2.71 3.31 -22.73
CA LEU A 55 -3.52 3.97 -23.75
C LEU A 55 -4.88 4.41 -23.17
N ILE A 56 -5.54 3.51 -22.42
CA ILE A 56 -6.84 3.79 -21.81
C ILE A 56 -6.74 4.98 -20.86
N LYS A 57 -5.73 5.01 -19.97
CA LYS A 57 -5.54 6.13 -19.03
C LYS A 57 -5.24 7.46 -19.71
N ARG A 58 -4.62 7.44 -20.89
CA ARG A 58 -4.33 8.65 -21.65
C ARG A 58 -5.60 9.25 -22.27
N LEU A 59 -6.50 8.40 -22.76
CA LEU A 59 -7.69 8.81 -23.52
C LEU A 59 -8.94 8.96 -22.64
N LEU A 60 -9.08 8.14 -21.60
CA LEU A 60 -10.18 8.19 -20.64
C LEU A 60 -9.63 8.64 -19.28
N ARG A 61 -9.82 9.93 -18.99
CA ARG A 61 -9.29 10.61 -17.80
C ARG A 61 -9.98 10.12 -16.53
N GLN A 62 -9.21 9.83 -15.49
CA GLN A 62 -9.75 9.29 -14.23
C GLN A 62 -10.70 10.26 -13.54
N GLU A 63 -10.46 11.56 -13.64
CA GLU A 63 -11.27 12.63 -13.05
C GLU A 63 -12.72 12.63 -13.59
N ILE A 64 -12.92 12.15 -14.82
CA ILE A 64 -14.26 11.98 -15.38
C ILE A 64 -14.95 10.78 -14.72
N MET A 65 -14.23 9.70 -14.43
CA MET A 65 -14.82 8.45 -13.94
C MET A 65 -15.10 8.44 -12.43
N GLN A 66 -14.50 9.36 -11.66
CA GLN A 66 -14.53 9.35 -10.18
C GLN A 66 -15.94 9.30 -9.56
N GLU A 67 -16.95 9.89 -10.22
CA GLU A 67 -18.32 9.88 -9.70
C GLU A 67 -19.15 8.70 -10.23
N SER A 68 -18.55 7.77 -10.99
CA SER A 68 -19.25 6.56 -11.40
C SER A 68 -19.41 5.61 -10.21
N VAL A 69 -20.61 5.04 -10.06
CA VAL A 69 -20.92 4.07 -8.99
C VAL A 69 -19.96 2.88 -9.06
N ILE A 70 -19.75 2.30 -10.25
CA ILE A 70 -18.84 1.17 -10.42
C ILE A 70 -17.39 1.54 -10.12
N TYR A 71 -16.97 2.77 -10.43
CA TYR A 71 -15.61 3.21 -10.11
C TYR A 71 -15.42 3.35 -8.59
N GLN A 72 -16.43 3.88 -7.89
CA GLN A 72 -16.44 4.00 -6.43
C GLN A 72 -16.39 2.63 -5.77
N ASP A 73 -17.24 1.69 -6.19
CA ASP A 73 -17.26 0.32 -5.65
C ASP A 73 -15.88 -0.36 -5.79
N ILE A 74 -15.27 -0.29 -6.99
CA ILE A 74 -13.93 -0.86 -7.23
C ILE A 74 -12.87 -0.16 -6.36
N TRP A 75 -12.97 1.16 -6.18
CA TRP A 75 -12.02 1.93 -5.40
C TRP A 75 -12.13 1.62 -3.90
N GLU A 76 -13.35 1.51 -3.38
CA GLU A 76 -13.63 1.15 -1.99
C GLU A 76 -13.10 -0.26 -1.67
N GLU A 77 -13.38 -1.25 -2.53
CA GLU A 77 -12.86 -2.61 -2.36
C GLU A 77 -11.32 -2.64 -2.40
N ALA A 78 -10.70 -1.87 -3.30
CA ALA A 78 -9.26 -1.76 -3.38
C ALA A 78 -8.64 -1.12 -2.13
N LEU A 79 -9.30 -0.08 -1.58
CA LEU A 79 -8.86 0.60 -0.38
C LEU A 79 -8.99 -0.30 0.86
N GLU A 80 -10.10 -1.03 0.99
CA GLU A 80 -10.32 -1.98 2.09
C GLU A 80 -9.25 -3.07 2.08
N LYS A 81 -9.00 -3.70 0.92
CA LYS A 81 -7.94 -4.71 0.77
C LYS A 81 -6.57 -4.15 1.09
N GLY A 82 -6.25 -2.96 0.58
CA GLY A 82 -4.97 -2.31 0.84
C GLY A 82 -4.76 -1.98 2.32
N LEU A 83 -5.80 -1.49 2.99
CA LEU A 83 -5.75 -1.20 4.43
C LEU A 83 -5.60 -2.47 5.25
N GLN A 84 -6.33 -3.53 4.91
CA GLN A 84 -6.24 -4.82 5.60
C GLN A 84 -4.83 -5.42 5.48
N GLN A 85 -4.29 -5.45 4.26
CA GLN A 85 -2.93 -5.94 4.00
C GLN A 85 -1.88 -5.10 4.75
N GLY A 86 -1.97 -3.77 4.66
CA GLY A 86 -1.03 -2.87 5.33
C GLY A 86 -1.09 -2.99 6.86
N LEU A 87 -2.28 -3.20 7.44
CA LEU A 87 -2.45 -3.41 8.87
C LEU A 87 -1.87 -4.76 9.31
N GLU A 88 -2.13 -5.83 8.56
CA GLU A 88 -1.62 -7.17 8.86
C GLU A 88 -0.09 -7.20 8.81
N GLU A 89 0.51 -6.69 7.72
CA GLU A 89 1.97 -6.61 7.57
C GLU A 89 2.59 -5.72 8.65
N GLY A 90 2.00 -4.54 8.91
CA GLY A 90 2.48 -3.61 9.92
C GLY A 90 2.42 -4.19 11.34
N LEU A 91 1.33 -4.88 11.68
CA LEU A 91 1.16 -5.53 12.98
C LEU A 91 2.15 -6.69 13.14
N GLN A 92 2.32 -7.51 12.11
CA GLN A 92 3.26 -8.65 12.15
C GLN A 92 4.70 -8.16 12.34
N GLN A 93 5.13 -7.17 11.56
CA GLN A 93 6.47 -6.59 11.68
C GLN A 93 6.68 -5.93 13.04
N GLY A 94 5.71 -5.13 13.50
CA GLY A 94 5.77 -4.46 14.80
C GLY A 94 5.84 -5.45 15.96
N LEU A 95 5.04 -6.52 15.92
CA LEU A 95 5.04 -7.56 16.94
C LEU A 95 6.35 -8.33 16.97
N GLN A 96 6.88 -8.70 15.80
CA GLN A 96 8.16 -9.42 15.71
C GLN A 96 9.32 -8.58 16.25
N GLN A 97 9.41 -7.31 15.86
CA GLN A 97 10.45 -6.39 16.35
C GLN A 97 10.31 -6.16 17.85
N GLY A 98 9.09 -5.88 18.33
CA GLY A 98 8.83 -5.65 19.75
C GLY A 98 9.15 -6.88 20.61
N LEU A 99 8.78 -8.09 20.16
CA LEU A 99 9.08 -9.33 20.87
C LEU A 99 10.59 -9.60 20.91
N GLN A 100 11.30 -9.42 19.79
CA GLN A 100 12.75 -9.62 19.74
C GLN A 100 13.48 -8.64 20.67
N GLN A 101 13.13 -7.36 20.64
CA GLN A 101 13.71 -6.35 21.52
C GLN A 101 13.40 -6.64 22.99
N GLY A 102 12.14 -6.97 23.31
CA GLY A 102 11.71 -7.30 24.67
C GLY A 102 12.42 -8.54 25.22
N LEU A 103 12.56 -9.60 24.42
CA LEU A 103 13.31 -10.80 24.81
C LEU A 103 14.79 -10.48 25.05
N GLN A 104 15.43 -9.72 24.17
CA GLN A 104 16.84 -9.39 24.31
C GLN A 104 17.11 -8.49 25.52
N GLN A 105 16.24 -7.51 25.77
CA GLN A 105 16.29 -6.68 26.98
C GLN A 105 16.09 -7.54 28.24
N GLY A 106 15.07 -8.40 28.26
CA GLY A 106 14.79 -9.27 29.38
C GLY A 106 15.93 -10.24 29.71
N VAL A 107 16.56 -10.83 28.69
CA VAL A 107 17.76 -11.68 28.86
C VAL A 107 18.91 -10.86 29.43
N THR A 108 19.22 -9.71 28.84
CA THR A 108 20.32 -8.84 29.28
C THR A 108 20.14 -8.35 30.72
N GLU A 109 18.93 -7.93 31.09
CA GLU A 109 18.60 -7.49 32.45
C GLU A 109 18.65 -8.65 33.45
N GLY A 110 18.17 -9.83 33.05
CA GLY A 110 18.26 -11.05 33.83
C GLY A 110 19.71 -11.46 34.11
N GLU A 111 20.56 -11.45 33.09
CA GLU A 111 22.00 -11.74 33.20
C GLU A 111 22.72 -10.75 34.12
N LYS A 112 22.51 -9.45 33.93
CA LYS A 112 23.05 -8.41 34.81
C LYS A 112 22.65 -8.67 36.27
N THR A 113 21.37 -8.95 36.51
CA THR A 113 20.82 -9.20 37.85
C THR A 113 21.43 -10.45 38.49
N LEU A 114 21.67 -11.51 37.71
CA LEU A 114 22.34 -12.72 38.18
C LEU A 114 23.81 -12.45 38.54
N ILE A 115 24.55 -11.76 37.66
CA ILE A 115 25.95 -11.38 37.88
C ILE A 115 26.08 -10.55 39.16
N PHE A 116 25.25 -9.53 39.35
CA PHE A 116 25.26 -8.70 40.56
C PHE A 116 25.00 -9.52 41.84
N ARG A 117 24.02 -10.44 41.81
CA ARG A 117 23.75 -11.34 42.96
C ARG A 117 24.94 -12.23 43.29
N LEU A 118 25.59 -12.80 42.28
CA LEU A 118 26.77 -13.66 42.46
C LEU A 118 27.97 -12.89 43.02
N LEU A 119 28.22 -11.69 42.49
CA LEU A 119 29.29 -10.82 42.97
C LEU A 119 29.08 -10.39 44.42
N ASN A 120 27.87 -9.94 44.78
CA ASN A 120 27.54 -9.56 46.16
C ASN A 120 27.68 -10.72 47.15
N ARG A 121 27.33 -11.96 46.73
CA ARG A 121 27.50 -13.15 47.58
C ARG A 121 28.96 -13.53 47.79
N ARG A 122 29.84 -13.35 46.80
CA ARG A 122 31.27 -13.70 46.88
C ARG A 122 32.14 -12.61 47.51
N LEU A 123 31.82 -11.34 47.28
CA LEU A 123 32.70 -10.20 47.61
C LEU A 123 32.18 -9.33 48.76
N GLY A 124 30.97 -9.59 49.28
CA GLY A 124 30.27 -8.67 50.19
C GLY A 124 29.58 -7.54 49.42
N SER A 125 28.87 -6.65 50.13
CA SER A 125 28.06 -5.58 49.52
C SER A 125 28.91 -4.65 48.64
N LEU A 126 28.75 -4.74 47.33
CA LEU A 126 29.32 -3.79 46.39
C LEU A 126 28.59 -2.44 46.52
N PRO A 127 29.31 -1.31 46.55
CA PRO A 127 28.69 0.00 46.66
C PRO A 127 27.77 0.26 45.47
N GLU A 128 26.58 0.76 45.76
CA GLU A 128 25.56 1.06 44.76
C GLU A 128 26.04 2.22 43.86
N ARG A 129 26.11 1.95 42.55
CA ARG A 129 26.36 2.91 41.46
C ARG A 129 27.55 3.86 41.66
N SER A 130 28.77 3.37 41.45
CA SER A 130 29.80 4.18 40.78
C SER A 130 29.92 3.73 39.33
N SER A 131 29.82 4.70 38.43
CA SER A 131 29.85 4.61 36.98
C SER A 131 30.91 3.63 36.47
N VAL A 132 30.53 2.38 36.18
CA VAL A 132 31.36 1.49 35.36
C VAL A 132 31.25 2.03 33.93
N LYS A 133 32.10 3.01 33.61
CA LYS A 133 32.35 3.40 32.22
C LYS A 133 32.78 2.13 31.49
N SER A 134 32.07 1.84 30.40
CA SER A 134 32.41 0.79 29.44
C SER A 134 33.90 0.90 29.11
N ILE A 135 34.69 -0.09 29.53
CA ILE A 135 36.04 -0.26 29.03
C ILE A 135 35.87 -0.80 27.61
N SER A 136 35.72 0.10 26.65
CA SER A 136 35.86 -0.20 25.24
C SER A 136 37.33 -0.55 25.01
N TYR A 137 37.62 -1.83 24.81
CA TYR A 137 38.90 -2.28 24.31
C TYR A 137 39.04 -1.78 22.87
N HIS A 138 39.77 -0.68 22.69
CA HIS A 138 40.23 -0.23 21.37
C HIS A 138 41.48 -1.04 21.01
N TYR A 139 41.33 -2.00 20.09
CA TYR A 139 42.47 -2.64 19.43
C TYR A 139 42.97 -1.70 18.33
N PRO A 140 44.22 -1.20 18.39
CA PRO A 140 44.83 -0.50 17.27
C PRO A 140 45.27 -1.53 16.22
N HIS A 141 44.96 -1.24 14.95
CA HIS A 141 45.58 -1.86 13.78
C HIS A 141 46.98 -1.30 13.56
#